data_AF-A0A9D8TIW1-F1
#
_entry.id   AF-A0A9D8TIW1-F1
#
_cell.length_a   1.000
_cell.length_b   1.000
_cell.length_c   1.000
_cell.angle_alpha   90.00
_cell.angle_beta   90.00
_cell.angle_gamma   90.00
#
_symmetry.space_group_name_H-M   'P 1'
#
loop_
_entity.id
_entity.type
_entity.pdbx_description
1 polymer ?
#
loop_
_entity_poly.entity_id
_entity_poly.type
_entity_poly.pdbx_seq_one_letter_code
_entity_poly.pdbx_strand_id
1 'polypeptide(L)'
;MNNLQPASVWHYFQELCKVPRPSFKTQKAQQWLLDFAKEHGLESIHDKTGNIIIRKPASAGRENAKPVILQGHIDMVCEKNNDVQHDFEKDPIDFYVEDDWMRARGTTLGADNGIAVAMALAVLAADDIKHGPIECLFTVDEEVGLVGASGIEPGL
;
A
#
# COMPACT_ATOMS: atom_id res chain seq x y z
N MET A 1 1.70 3.08 -19.73
CA MET A 1 1.73 3.97 -18.54
C MET A 1 3.06 4.67 -18.29
N ASN A 2 4.08 4.52 -19.16
CA ASN A 2 5.43 5.09 -18.97
C ASN A 2 5.51 6.63 -18.91
N ASN A 3 4.36 7.33 -19.00
CA ASN A 3 4.26 8.79 -19.02
C ASN A 3 3.51 9.36 -17.82
N LEU A 4 2.96 8.53 -16.91
CA LEU A 4 2.29 9.03 -15.71
C LEU A 4 3.33 9.49 -14.68
N GLN A 5 3.13 10.67 -14.12
CA GLN A 5 3.97 11.24 -13.06
C GLN A 5 3.17 11.40 -11.76
N PRO A 6 3.80 11.22 -10.59
CA PRO A 6 5.18 10.77 -10.37
C PRO A 6 5.37 9.28 -10.68
N ALA A 7 6.38 8.94 -11.49
CA ALA A 7 6.56 7.58 -12.01
C ALA A 7 6.72 6.52 -10.90
N SER A 8 7.35 6.85 -9.77
CA SER A 8 7.55 5.94 -8.64
C SER A 8 6.23 5.54 -7.98
N VAL A 9 5.31 6.48 -7.79
CA VAL A 9 3.97 6.20 -7.23
C VAL A 9 3.20 5.27 -8.14
N TRP A 10 3.17 5.56 -9.44
CA TRP A 10 2.46 4.73 -10.41
C TRP A 10 3.09 3.34 -10.56
N HIS A 11 4.42 3.22 -10.45
CA HIS A 11 5.10 1.93 -10.40
C HIS A 11 4.59 1.08 -9.22
N TYR A 12 4.62 1.61 -7.98
CA TYR A 12 4.16 0.84 -6.82
C TYR A 12 2.66 0.55 -6.85
N PHE A 13 1.83 1.44 -7.40
CA PHE A 13 0.41 1.16 -7.56
C PHE A 13 0.17 0.02 -8.57
N GLN A 14 0.92 -0.04 -9.67
CA GLN A 14 0.86 -1.15 -10.62
C GLN A 14 1.31 -2.47 -10.00
N GLU A 15 2.39 -2.47 -9.21
CA GLU A 15 2.84 -3.67 -8.50
C GLU A 15 1.77 -4.12 -7.49
N LEU A 16 1.16 -3.19 -6.75
CA LEU A 16 0.07 -3.50 -5.82
C LEU A 16 -1.16 -4.09 -6.54
N CYS A 17 -1.52 -3.60 -7.73
CA CYS A 17 -2.60 -4.16 -8.54
C CYS A 17 -2.36 -5.63 -8.94
N LYS A 18 -1.11 -6.12 -8.90
CA LYS A 18 -0.79 -7.53 -9.15
C LYS A 18 -0.99 -8.41 -7.92
N VAL A 19 -1.21 -7.84 -6.74
CA VAL A 19 -1.29 -8.55 -5.46
C VAL A 19 -2.76 -8.64 -5.02
N PRO A 20 -3.36 -9.85 -5.03
CA PRO A 20 -4.69 -10.07 -4.49
C PRO A 20 -4.77 -9.66 -3.01
N ARG A 21 -5.71 -8.79 -2.68
CA ARG A 21 -5.84 -8.18 -1.34
C ARG A 21 -7.30 -7.94 -0.89
N PRO A 22 -8.21 -8.91 -1.06
CA PRO A 22 -9.58 -8.74 -0.57
C PRO A 22 -9.58 -8.62 0.96
N SER A 23 -10.51 -7.86 1.52
CA SER A 23 -10.71 -7.79 2.97
C SER A 23 -10.87 -9.20 3.57
N PHE A 24 -10.34 -9.39 4.79
CA PHE A 24 -10.13 -10.67 5.50
C PHE A 24 -9.10 -11.63 4.90
N LYS A 25 -8.57 -11.38 3.68
CA LYS A 25 -7.54 -12.23 3.06
C LYS A 25 -6.34 -11.43 2.54
N THR A 26 -5.89 -10.49 3.37
CA THR A 26 -4.78 -9.56 3.08
C THR A 26 -3.39 -10.17 3.17
N GLN A 27 -3.25 -11.48 3.47
CA GLN A 27 -1.95 -12.10 3.79
C GLN A 27 -0.92 -12.00 2.65
N LYS A 28 -1.38 -12.00 1.39
CA LYS A 28 -0.50 -11.80 0.25
C LYS A 28 0.06 -10.37 0.20
N ALA A 29 -0.77 -9.36 0.48
CA ALA A 29 -0.34 -7.97 0.53
C ALA A 29 0.54 -7.67 1.75
N GLN A 30 0.24 -8.27 2.91
CA GLN A 30 1.11 -8.21 4.09
C GLN A 30 2.51 -8.75 3.77
N GLN A 31 2.59 -9.96 3.20
CA GLN A 31 3.87 -10.57 2.84
C GLN A 31 4.62 -9.73 1.79
N TRP A 32 3.91 -9.20 0.79
CA TRP A 32 4.50 -8.33 -0.22
C TRP A 32 5.14 -7.06 0.38
N LEU A 33 4.50 -6.44 1.38
CA LEU A 33 5.08 -5.29 2.09
C LEU A 33 6.31 -5.66 2.93
N LEU A 34 6.30 -6.82 3.59
CA LEU A 34 7.44 -7.32 4.34
C LEU A 34 8.63 -7.64 3.43
N ASP A 35 8.36 -8.22 2.27
CA ASP A 35 9.37 -8.50 1.24
C ASP A 35 9.96 -7.20 0.69
N PHE A 36 9.11 -6.20 0.42
CA PHE A 36 9.55 -4.85 0.06
C PHE A 36 10.48 -4.25 1.13
N ALA A 37 10.08 -4.28 2.41
CA ALA A 37 10.91 -3.73 3.49
C ALA A 37 12.28 -4.41 3.53
N LYS A 38 12.31 -5.74 3.40
CA LYS A 38 13.53 -6.54 3.37
C LYS A 38 14.42 -6.20 2.17
N GLU A 39 13.85 -6.06 0.98
CA GLU A 39 14.58 -5.70 -0.25
C GLU A 39 15.25 -4.33 -0.11
N HIS A 40 14.57 -3.38 0.55
CA HIS A 40 15.07 -2.04 0.79
C HIS A 40 15.91 -1.90 2.08
N GLY A 41 16.15 -2.99 2.82
CA GLY A 41 16.91 -2.97 4.07
C GLY A 41 16.27 -2.13 5.19
N LEU A 42 14.95 -2.03 5.20
CA LEU A 42 14.16 -1.28 6.16
C LEU A 42 13.68 -2.17 7.31
N GLU A 43 13.57 -1.59 8.49
CA GLU A 43 12.92 -2.26 9.62
C GLU A 43 11.42 -2.37 9.35
N SER A 44 10.86 -3.55 9.61
CA SER A 44 9.42 -3.79 9.51
C SER A 44 8.88 -4.58 10.69
N ILE A 45 7.67 -4.23 11.11
CA ILE A 45 6.89 -4.92 12.14
C ILE A 45 5.62 -5.47 11.51
N HIS A 46 5.28 -6.70 11.87
CA HIS A 46 3.98 -7.30 11.63
C HIS A 46 3.30 -7.48 12.99
N ASP A 47 2.25 -6.71 13.26
CA ASP A 47 1.55 -6.81 14.53
C ASP A 47 0.60 -8.02 14.60
N LYS A 48 -0.01 -8.25 15.76
CA LYS A 48 -0.89 -9.40 15.98
C LYS A 48 -2.21 -9.32 15.19
N THR A 49 -2.64 -8.11 14.85
CA THR A 49 -3.88 -7.85 14.10
C THR A 49 -3.64 -8.01 12.59
N GLY A 50 -2.39 -7.92 12.16
CA GLY A 50 -1.99 -8.03 10.76
C GLY A 50 -1.54 -6.72 10.14
N ASN A 51 -1.45 -5.63 10.90
CA ASN A 51 -0.93 -4.38 10.38
C ASN A 51 0.58 -4.49 10.14
N ILE A 52 1.04 -3.83 9.09
CA ILE A 52 2.47 -3.74 8.77
C ILE A 52 2.96 -2.32 9.06
N ILE A 53 4.05 -2.19 9.80
CA ILE A 53 4.75 -0.93 10.01
C ILE A 53 6.11 -1.04 9.33
N ILE A 54 6.50 -0.07 8.51
CA ILE A 54 7.84 0.00 7.91
C ILE A 54 8.48 1.32 8.31
N ARG A 55 9.70 1.28 8.84
CA ARG A 55 10.42 2.45 9.34
C ARG A 55 11.57 2.83 8.43
N LYS A 56 11.74 4.13 8.21
CA LYS A 56 12.88 4.70 7.51
C LYS A 56 13.54 5.79 8.36
N PRO A 57 14.87 5.72 8.57
CA PRO A 57 15.59 6.75 9.33
C PRO A 57 15.54 8.09 8.60
N ALA A 58 15.81 9.19 9.31
CA ALA A 58 15.89 10.51 8.69
C ALA A 58 16.99 10.57 7.62
N SER A 59 16.73 11.36 6.59
CA SER A 59 17.80 11.82 5.69
C SER A 59 18.82 12.68 6.44
N ALA A 60 20.05 12.75 5.92
CA ALA A 60 21.14 13.48 6.56
C ALA A 60 20.77 14.95 6.86
N GLY A 61 20.96 15.37 8.12
CA GLY A 61 20.65 16.72 8.60
C GLY A 61 19.18 16.93 8.99
N ARG A 62 18.37 15.87 9.06
CA ARG A 62 16.96 15.90 9.48
C ARG A 62 16.67 14.97 10.66
N GLU A 63 17.69 14.50 11.35
CA GLU A 63 17.60 13.53 12.47
C GLU A 63 16.78 14.09 13.64
N ASN A 64 16.83 15.41 13.86
CA ASN A 64 16.07 16.11 14.92
C ASN A 64 14.69 16.59 14.47
N ALA A 65 14.26 16.28 13.23
CA ALA A 65 12.92 16.60 12.79
C ALA A 65 11.89 15.73 13.52
N LYS A 66 10.68 16.24 13.69
CA LYS A 66 9.59 15.44 14.26
C LYS A 66 9.30 14.23 13.36
N PRO A 67 9.16 13.02 13.91
CA PRO A 67 8.72 11.86 13.15
C PRO A 67 7.34 12.10 12.54
N VAL A 68 7.12 11.49 11.36
CA VAL A 68 5.82 11.53 10.68
C VAL A 68 5.40 10.10 10.35
N ILE A 69 4.10 9.83 10.50
CA ILE A 69 3.48 8.59 10.08
C ILE A 69 2.72 8.84 8.77
N LEU A 70 3.00 8.05 7.75
CA LEU A 70 2.17 7.93 6.55
C LEU A 70 1.31 6.68 6.71
N GLN A 71 -0.01 6.80 6.59
CA GLN A 71 -0.92 5.68 6.79
C GLN A 71 -1.75 5.43 5.54
N GLY A 72 -1.97 4.16 5.23
CA GLY A 72 -2.97 3.71 4.27
C GLY A 72 -3.41 2.28 4.55
N HIS A 73 -4.64 1.91 4.17
CA HIS A 73 -5.10 0.53 4.33
C HIS A 73 -4.81 -0.30 3.07
N ILE A 74 -4.54 -1.60 3.26
CA ILE A 74 -4.05 -2.47 2.19
C ILE A 74 -5.14 -3.33 1.57
N ASP A 75 -6.27 -3.53 2.25
CA ASP A 75 -7.39 -4.24 1.68
C ASP A 75 -8.09 -3.42 0.59
N MET A 76 -8.92 -4.08 -0.20
CA MET A 76 -9.83 -3.41 -1.13
C MET A 76 -11.20 -4.06 -1.11
N VAL A 77 -12.20 -3.25 -1.40
CA VAL A 77 -13.53 -3.73 -1.79
C VAL A 77 -13.42 -4.54 -3.09
N CYS A 78 -14.05 -5.71 -3.11
CA CYS A 78 -14.03 -6.65 -4.22
C CYS A 78 -15.39 -6.73 -4.91
N GLU A 79 -15.67 -5.77 -5.78
CA GLU A 79 -16.90 -5.70 -6.56
C GLU A 79 -16.60 -5.84 -8.05
N LYS A 80 -17.49 -6.51 -8.78
CA LYS A 80 -17.35 -6.71 -10.23
C LYS A 80 -18.69 -6.70 -10.94
N ASN A 81 -18.67 -6.37 -12.23
CA ASN A 81 -19.84 -6.45 -13.08
C ASN A 81 -20.25 -7.92 -13.27
N ASN A 82 -21.55 -8.15 -13.48
CA ASN A 82 -22.14 -9.50 -13.56
C ASN A 82 -21.55 -10.39 -14.66
N ASP A 83 -21.08 -9.78 -15.75
CA ASP A 83 -20.51 -10.44 -16.93
C ASP A 83 -19.00 -10.70 -16.82
N VAL A 84 -18.35 -10.20 -15.76
CA VAL A 84 -16.90 -10.31 -15.56
C VAL A 84 -16.52 -11.55 -14.74
N GLN A 85 -15.68 -12.40 -15.32
CA GLN A 85 -15.05 -13.52 -14.62
C GLN A 85 -13.69 -13.07 -14.06
N HIS A 86 -13.65 -12.84 -12.75
CA HIS A 86 -12.47 -12.44 -11.99
C HIS A 86 -12.53 -13.07 -10.59
N ASP A 87 -11.43 -13.67 -10.15
CA ASP A 87 -11.22 -14.23 -8.81
C ASP A 87 -10.27 -13.32 -8.02
N PHE A 88 -10.84 -12.49 -7.14
CA PHE A 88 -10.09 -11.51 -6.34
C PHE A 88 -9.07 -12.11 -5.36
N GLU A 89 -9.06 -13.43 -5.16
CA GLU A 89 -8.05 -14.09 -4.32
C GLU A 89 -6.83 -14.55 -5.13
N LYS A 90 -6.91 -14.54 -6.46
CA LYS A 90 -5.88 -15.10 -7.34
C LYS A 90 -5.46 -14.16 -8.45
N ASP A 91 -6.41 -13.48 -9.05
CA ASP A 91 -6.22 -12.72 -10.28
C ASP A 91 -5.74 -11.29 -9.95
N PRO A 92 -4.81 -10.74 -10.76
CA PRO A 92 -4.43 -9.33 -10.67
C PRO A 92 -5.55 -8.43 -11.21
N ILE A 93 -5.60 -7.18 -10.74
CA ILE A 93 -6.54 -6.18 -11.24
C ILE A 93 -6.13 -5.75 -12.66
N ASP A 94 -7.00 -6.00 -13.64
CA ASP A 94 -6.84 -5.50 -15.01
C ASP A 94 -7.35 -4.05 -15.09
N PHE A 95 -6.45 -3.13 -15.43
CA PHE A 95 -6.73 -1.70 -15.50
C PHE A 95 -6.32 -1.09 -16.83
N TYR A 96 -6.86 0.09 -17.11
CA TYR A 96 -6.53 0.91 -18.27
C TYR A 96 -6.50 2.39 -17.91
N VAL A 97 -5.89 3.19 -18.78
CA VAL A 97 -5.95 4.65 -18.74
C VAL A 97 -6.72 5.15 -19.94
N GLU A 98 -7.72 5.98 -19.71
CA GLU A 98 -8.53 6.63 -20.73
C GLU A 98 -8.92 8.02 -20.24
N ASP A 99 -8.72 9.04 -21.08
CA ASP A 99 -9.09 10.44 -20.80
C ASP A 99 -8.65 10.93 -19.41
N ASP A 100 -7.37 10.70 -19.06
CA ASP A 100 -6.75 11.02 -17.76
C ASP A 100 -7.29 10.24 -16.54
N TRP A 101 -8.16 9.25 -16.74
CA TRP A 101 -8.64 8.36 -15.68
C TRP A 101 -7.97 7.00 -15.76
N MET A 102 -7.49 6.51 -14.61
CA MET A 102 -7.16 5.10 -14.43
C MET A 102 -8.38 4.34 -13.91
N ARG A 103 -8.77 3.26 -14.58
CA ARG A 103 -9.97 2.48 -14.29
C ARG A 103 -9.68 0.98 -14.38
N ALA A 104 -10.38 0.17 -13.58
CA ALA A 104 -10.35 -1.28 -13.74
C ALA A 104 -11.40 -1.75 -14.77
N ARG A 105 -11.15 -2.87 -15.45
CA ARG A 105 -12.07 -3.45 -16.43
C ARG A 105 -13.15 -4.26 -15.75
N GLY A 106 -14.22 -3.57 -15.36
CA GLY A 106 -15.42 -4.18 -14.81
C GLY A 106 -15.24 -4.81 -13.43
N THR A 107 -14.22 -4.37 -12.70
CA THR A 107 -14.04 -4.60 -11.27
C THR A 107 -13.81 -3.28 -10.55
N THR A 108 -13.79 -3.29 -9.23
CA THR A 108 -13.13 -2.25 -8.43
C THR A 108 -11.64 -2.20 -8.76
N LEU A 109 -11.07 -0.98 -8.75
CA LEU A 109 -9.64 -0.76 -9.00
C LEU A 109 -8.80 -0.90 -7.71
N GLY A 110 -9.42 -0.62 -6.56
CA GLY A 110 -8.71 -0.54 -5.27
C GLY A 110 -7.77 0.68 -5.19
N ALA A 111 -8.07 1.75 -5.92
CA ALA A 111 -7.34 3.02 -5.78
C ALA A 111 -7.46 3.58 -4.36
N ASP A 112 -8.62 3.38 -3.74
CA ASP A 112 -8.78 3.54 -2.30
C ASP A 112 -8.43 2.22 -1.58
N ASN A 113 -7.49 2.17 -0.65
CA ASN A 113 -6.44 3.18 -0.39
C ASN A 113 -5.09 2.83 -1.01
N GLY A 114 -5.10 2.03 -2.08
CA GLY A 114 -3.89 1.57 -2.76
C GLY A 114 -3.00 2.69 -3.29
N ILE A 115 -3.53 3.87 -3.62
CA ILE A 115 -2.71 5.03 -4.00
C ILE A 115 -1.89 5.56 -2.82
N ALA A 116 -2.46 5.64 -1.61
CA ALA A 116 -1.71 6.09 -0.44
C ALA A 116 -0.63 5.06 -0.07
N VAL A 117 -0.94 3.77 -0.18
CA VAL A 117 0.05 2.69 -0.02
C VAL A 117 1.20 2.88 -1.00
N ALA A 118 0.89 3.11 -2.28
CA ALA A 118 1.91 3.34 -3.31
C ALA A 118 2.75 4.60 -3.06
N MET A 119 2.14 5.69 -2.58
CA MET A 119 2.86 6.92 -2.21
C MET A 119 3.80 6.68 -1.02
N ALA A 120 3.36 5.95 0.01
CA ALA A 120 4.20 5.60 1.14
C ALA A 120 5.41 4.76 0.70
N LEU A 121 5.21 3.75 -0.15
CA LEU A 121 6.29 2.93 -0.70
C LEU A 121 7.26 3.75 -1.56
N ALA A 122 6.76 4.68 -2.37
CA ALA A 122 7.60 5.58 -3.15
C ALA A 122 8.51 6.43 -2.25
N VAL A 123 7.99 6.93 -1.12
CA VAL A 123 8.79 7.70 -0.14
C VAL A 123 9.79 6.80 0.60
N LEU A 124 9.40 5.57 0.94
CA LEU A 124 10.29 4.60 1.58
C LEU A 124 11.46 4.22 0.66
N ALA A 125 11.21 4.04 -0.63
CA ALA A 125 12.22 3.68 -1.62
C ALA A 125 13.11 4.85 -2.08
N ALA A 126 12.61 6.09 -2.03
CA ALA A 126 13.32 7.27 -2.56
C ALA A 126 14.60 7.60 -1.79
N ASP A 127 15.71 7.85 -2.47
CA ASP A 127 16.98 8.32 -1.90
C ASP A 127 17.22 9.83 -2.09
N ASP A 128 16.34 10.48 -2.86
CA ASP A 128 16.46 11.88 -3.28
C ASP A 128 15.52 12.85 -2.55
N ILE A 129 14.66 12.34 -1.65
CA ILE A 129 13.73 13.14 -0.85
C ILE A 129 14.33 13.44 0.52
N LYS A 130 14.40 14.72 0.91
CA LYS A 130 14.77 15.11 2.27
C LYS A 130 13.58 14.94 3.22
N HIS A 131 13.75 14.10 4.24
CA HIS A 131 12.75 13.82 5.26
C HIS A 131 13.35 13.61 6.65
N GLY A 132 12.53 13.79 7.69
CA GLY A 132 12.83 13.33 9.04
C GLY A 132 12.63 11.82 9.19
N PRO A 133 12.58 11.27 10.41
CA PRO A 133 12.19 9.88 10.61
C PRO A 133 10.76 9.64 10.07
N ILE A 134 10.58 8.56 9.30
CA ILE A 134 9.28 8.20 8.73
C ILE A 134 8.90 6.81 9.22
N GLU A 135 7.64 6.66 9.59
CA GLU A 135 6.98 5.37 9.72
C GLU A 135 5.84 5.29 8.72
N CYS A 136 5.68 4.13 8.07
CA CYS A 136 4.54 3.86 7.22
C CYS A 136 3.71 2.77 7.85
N LEU A 137 2.46 3.09 8.20
CA LEU A 137 1.50 2.19 8.81
C LEU A 137 0.51 1.70 7.74
N PHE A 138 0.50 0.40 7.53
CA PHE A 138 -0.34 -0.29 6.57
C PHE A 138 -1.38 -1.13 7.30
N THR A 139 -2.61 -0.64 7.38
CA THR A 139 -3.68 -1.30 8.15
C THR A 139 -4.44 -2.32 7.32
N VAL A 140 -4.93 -3.37 7.96
CA VAL A 140 -5.82 -4.36 7.33
C VAL A 140 -7.29 -4.05 7.57
N ASP A 141 -8.14 -4.54 6.66
CA ASP A 141 -9.57 -4.74 6.87
C ASP A 141 -10.32 -3.46 7.31
N GLU A 142 -10.02 -2.35 6.62
CA GLU A 142 -10.71 -1.07 6.79
C GLU A 142 -12.18 -1.20 6.38
N GLU A 143 -12.39 -1.79 5.19
CA GLU A 143 -13.68 -1.84 4.48
C GLU A 143 -14.73 -2.73 5.18
N VAL A 144 -14.28 -3.51 6.16
CA VAL A 144 -15.08 -4.48 6.92
C VAL A 144 -15.14 -4.15 8.41
N GLY A 145 -14.87 -2.90 8.77
CA GLY A 145 -15.10 -2.37 10.10
C GLY A 145 -13.85 -1.90 10.84
N LEU A 146 -12.84 -1.40 10.11
CA LEU A 146 -11.63 -0.79 10.70
C LEU A 146 -10.88 -1.74 11.65
N VAL A 147 -10.80 -3.03 11.29
CA VAL A 147 -10.28 -4.07 12.18
C VAL A 147 -8.81 -3.81 12.50
N GLY A 148 -8.00 -3.52 11.49
CA GLY A 148 -6.58 -3.19 11.65
C GLY A 148 -6.38 -1.97 12.54
N ALA A 149 -7.12 -0.88 12.27
CA ALA A 149 -7.01 0.36 13.04
C ALA A 149 -7.41 0.18 14.52
N SER A 150 -8.44 -0.63 14.79
CA SER A 150 -8.90 -0.89 16.16
C SER A 150 -7.95 -1.80 16.95
N GLY A 151 -7.12 -2.59 16.26
CA GLY A 151 -6.22 -3.57 16.85
C GLY A 151 -4.77 -3.10 17.01
N ILE A 152 -4.47 -1.83 16.76
CA ILE A 152 -3.10 -1.30 16.91
C ILE A 152 -2.74 -1.16 18.40
N GLU A 153 -1.64 -1.78 18.82
CA GLU A 153 -1.17 -1.72 20.21
C GLU A 153 -0.34 -0.44 20.46
N PRO A 154 -0.51 0.24 21.62
CA PRO A 154 0.35 1.36 21.98
C PRO A 154 1.82 0.95 22.10
N GLY A 155 2.72 1.78 21.56
CA GLY A 155 4.17 1.62 21.73
C GLY A 155 4.84 0.65 20.74
N LEU A 156 4.12 0.23 19.69
CA LEU A 156 4.69 -0.46 18.54
C LEU A 156 5.71 0.41 17.79
#